data_AF-A0A7C3IIM7-F1
#
_entry.id   AF-A0A7C3IIM7-F1
#
_cell.length_a   1.000
_cell.length_b   1.000
_cell.length_c   1.000
_cell.angle_alpha   90.00
_cell.angle_beta   90.00
_cell.angle_gamma   90.00
#
_symmetry.space_group_name_H-M   'P 1'
#
loop_
_entity.id
_entity.type
_entity.pdbx_description
1 polymer ?
#
loop_
_entity_poly.entity_id
_entity_poly.type
_entity_poly.pdbx_seq_one_letter_code
_entity_poly.pdbx_strand_id
1 'polypeptide(L)'
;MKVRVTGFTLLVLALVLAGCAGGPAAKADQNSSTKPPAWTMETPGPSGGFTYFVGYADGPANGEVQATEAATASLIAEIMRYIGVTITAESSATARSTLDSFQADLVQTVKQTSSNRVAGFQIAERYIQKKPNGVTVYILGKYNTKDLESEKKRIAAVFQEKIDAVAVPEAKGKELLAEGDVIGAVRQFIAAASAASGATIENAAIKFERNINNAREAMALIKLEKLNDRLQGSPGAAFKEPFMARISSGGKALAQAPIIVGYQSKLANGRMTTKTAKVLSGPDGVIDFNHPSPDFVGKATLTMRLDLSAEMEALYKAGDKFQSLVAGLEDAIADKRVSFEYTVVSQAKNIPMAVFIVDTDSAGNLSVGTTGSAL
;
A
#
# COMPACT_ATOMS: atom_id res chain seq x y z
N MET A 1 -31.20 -20.29 94.61
CA MET A 1 -32.06 -21.33 94.01
C MET A 1 -31.16 -22.29 93.26
N LYS A 2 -31.11 -23.55 93.73
CA LYS A 2 -30.48 -24.79 93.21
C LYS A 2 -29.02 -24.71 92.68
N VAL A 3 -28.02 -25.09 93.49
CA VAL A 3 -27.47 -26.46 93.76
C VAL A 3 -26.22 -26.68 92.89
N ARG A 4 -24.99 -26.58 93.44
CA ARG A 4 -24.21 -27.58 94.22
C ARG A 4 -23.42 -28.53 93.29
N VAL A 5 -22.08 -28.58 93.42
CA VAL A 5 -21.30 -29.73 94.00
C VAL A 5 -21.07 -30.80 92.93
N THR A 6 -19.91 -31.42 92.67
CA THR A 6 -18.54 -31.55 93.21
C THR A 6 -17.81 -32.43 92.18
N GLY A 7 -16.47 -32.41 92.13
CA GLY A 7 -15.75 -33.41 91.35
C GLY A 7 -14.25 -33.24 91.32
N PHE A 8 -13.63 -33.28 92.50
CA PHE A 8 -12.19 -33.47 92.67
C PHE A 8 -11.83 -34.92 92.31
N THR A 9 -10.69 -35.15 91.63
CA THR A 9 -9.65 -36.20 91.90
C THR A 9 -8.98 -36.75 90.61
N LEU A 10 -7.66 -36.48 90.53
CA LEU A 10 -6.51 -37.17 89.88
C LEU A 10 -6.72 -38.18 88.72
N LEU A 11 -5.91 -38.07 87.65
CA LEU A 11 -4.58 -38.73 87.49
C LEU A 11 -3.99 -38.53 86.06
N VAL A 12 -2.79 -37.94 85.97
CA VAL A 12 -1.63 -38.19 85.07
C VAL A 12 -1.85 -38.75 83.64
N LEU A 13 -1.33 -38.08 82.58
CA LEU A 13 -0.19 -38.52 81.73
C LEU A 13 -0.03 -37.70 80.41
N ALA A 14 1.19 -37.18 80.20
CA ALA A 14 1.97 -36.89 78.97
C ALA A 14 1.34 -36.40 77.63
N LEU A 15 1.91 -35.31 77.07
CA LEU A 15 2.59 -35.17 75.75
C LEU A 15 2.77 -33.66 75.44
N VAL A 16 3.98 -33.09 75.35
CA VAL A 16 4.94 -33.07 74.21
C VAL A 16 4.63 -32.00 73.15
N LEU A 17 5.58 -31.05 73.10
CA LEU A 17 6.10 -30.25 71.99
C LEU A 17 5.38 -28.96 71.53
N ALA A 18 6.08 -27.87 71.86
CA ALA A 18 5.96 -26.53 71.32
C ALA A 18 6.16 -26.50 69.79
N GLY A 19 5.26 -25.76 69.13
CA GLY A 19 5.33 -25.46 67.70
C GLY A 19 6.33 -24.35 67.40
N CYS A 20 7.23 -24.61 66.44
CA CYS A 20 8.00 -23.60 65.72
C CYS A 20 7.18 -23.04 64.57
N ALA A 21 7.04 -21.72 64.54
CA ALA A 21 6.55 -20.96 63.40
C ALA A 21 7.63 -20.87 62.31
N GLY A 22 7.30 -21.27 61.08
CA GLY A 22 8.15 -21.13 59.90
C GLY A 22 7.27 -21.02 58.65
N GLY A 23 7.41 -19.92 57.92
CA GLY A 23 6.64 -19.59 56.71
C GLY A 23 6.86 -20.55 55.54
N PRO A 24 6.07 -20.43 54.46
CA PRO A 24 6.08 -21.39 53.36
C PRO A 24 7.44 -21.40 52.65
N ALA A 25 8.06 -22.59 52.66
CA ALA A 25 9.36 -22.86 52.09
C ALA A 25 9.36 -22.64 50.56
N ALA A 26 10.35 -21.88 50.10
CA ALA A 26 10.87 -21.97 48.75
C ALA A 26 11.24 -23.43 48.47
N LYS A 27 10.72 -24.01 47.38
CA LYS A 27 11.16 -25.33 46.89
C LYS A 27 12.58 -25.18 46.36
N ALA A 28 13.53 -25.57 47.21
CA ALA A 28 14.94 -25.73 46.89
C ALA A 28 15.15 -26.91 45.93
N ASP A 29 16.02 -26.66 44.95
CA ASP A 29 16.89 -27.56 44.19
C ASP A 29 16.73 -29.07 44.40
N GLN A 30 16.22 -29.76 43.36
CA GLN A 30 16.46 -31.19 43.17
C GLN A 30 17.56 -31.39 42.12
N ASN A 31 18.78 -31.66 42.57
CA ASN A 31 19.84 -32.22 41.75
C ASN A 31 19.89 -33.76 41.92
N SER A 32 20.09 -34.43 40.79
CA SER A 32 20.70 -35.77 40.60
C SER A 32 20.01 -37.01 41.19
N SER A 33 19.07 -37.59 40.41
CA SER A 33 18.94 -39.04 40.11
C SER A 33 17.58 -39.44 39.50
N THR A 34 16.95 -38.57 38.72
CA THR A 34 15.58 -38.81 38.22
C THR A 34 15.61 -39.00 36.71
N LYS A 35 15.08 -40.15 36.24
CA LYS A 35 14.79 -40.45 34.84
C LYS A 35 14.24 -39.20 34.13
N PRO A 36 14.75 -38.82 32.94
CA PRO A 36 14.28 -37.64 32.24
C PRO A 36 12.76 -37.69 32.07
N PRO A 37 12.03 -36.58 32.27
CA PRO A 37 10.59 -36.54 32.05
C PRO A 37 10.24 -37.03 30.64
N ALA A 38 9.12 -37.75 30.49
CA ALA A 38 8.74 -38.32 29.19
C ALA A 38 8.64 -37.26 28.08
N TRP A 39 8.24 -36.03 28.44
CA TRP A 39 8.10 -34.91 27.52
C TRP A 39 9.43 -34.42 26.91
N THR A 40 10.59 -34.81 27.46
CA THR A 40 11.89 -34.49 26.86
C THR A 40 12.24 -35.40 25.67
N MET A 41 11.52 -36.52 25.51
CA MET A 41 11.70 -37.48 24.41
C MET A 41 10.58 -37.37 23.38
N GLU A 42 9.35 -37.12 23.81
CA GLU A 42 8.19 -36.97 22.94
C GLU A 42 7.31 -35.81 23.41
N THR A 43 7.02 -34.86 22.52
CA THR A 43 6.15 -33.72 22.87
C THR A 43 4.75 -34.21 23.20
N PRO A 44 4.17 -33.86 24.35
CA PRO A 44 2.81 -34.27 24.69
C PRO A 44 1.79 -33.81 23.63
N GLY A 45 0.84 -34.68 23.30
CA GLY A 45 -0.29 -34.30 22.46
C GLY A 45 -1.18 -33.23 23.12
N PRO A 46 -2.01 -32.51 22.35
CA PRO A 46 -2.95 -31.54 22.90
C PRO A 46 -3.87 -32.16 23.95
N SER A 47 -3.96 -31.55 25.13
CA SER A 47 -4.76 -32.06 26.24
C SER A 47 -5.14 -30.95 27.22
N GLY A 48 -6.29 -31.10 27.88
CA GLY A 48 -6.76 -30.14 28.89
C GLY A 48 -7.02 -28.72 28.37
N GLY A 49 -7.28 -28.57 27.06
CA GLY A 49 -7.43 -27.25 26.42
C GLY A 49 -6.10 -26.55 26.09
N PHE A 50 -4.98 -27.26 26.21
CA PHE A 50 -3.65 -26.75 25.87
C PHE A 50 -3.00 -27.55 24.73
N THR A 51 -2.27 -26.82 23.90
CA THR A 51 -1.31 -27.35 22.92
C THR A 51 0.09 -27.18 23.51
N TYR A 52 0.92 -28.21 23.43
CA TYR A 52 2.26 -28.24 24.03
C TYR A 52 3.35 -28.09 22.98
N PHE A 53 4.44 -27.45 23.38
CA PHE A 53 5.62 -27.22 22.55
C PHE A 53 6.87 -27.49 23.39
N VAL A 54 7.88 -28.12 22.80
CA VAL A 54 9.15 -28.40 23.46
C VAL A 54 10.26 -27.73 22.68
N GLY A 55 11.02 -26.85 23.36
CA GLY A 55 12.29 -26.34 22.86
C GLY A 55 13.45 -26.95 23.61
N TYR A 56 14.54 -27.25 22.91
CA TYR A 56 15.73 -27.78 23.54
C TYR A 56 17.00 -27.32 22.84
N ALA A 57 18.10 -27.26 23.59
CA ALA A 57 19.42 -27.00 23.04
C ALA A 57 20.54 -27.57 23.92
N ASP A 58 21.64 -27.94 23.28
CA ASP A 58 22.88 -28.34 23.93
C ASP A 58 23.82 -27.14 24.13
N GLY A 59 24.66 -27.19 25.16
CA GLY A 59 25.71 -26.22 25.43
C GLY A 59 26.92 -26.83 26.13
N PRO A 60 28.03 -26.07 26.26
CA PRO A 60 29.23 -26.53 26.95
C PRO A 60 28.98 -26.75 28.45
N ALA A 61 29.88 -27.44 29.16
CA ALA A 61 29.68 -27.86 30.56
C ALA A 61 29.36 -26.71 31.53
N ASN A 62 29.81 -25.49 31.24
CA ASN A 62 29.54 -24.26 31.99
C ASN A 62 28.61 -23.29 31.24
N GLY A 63 27.98 -23.74 30.15
CA GLY A 63 27.16 -22.92 29.24
C GLY A 63 25.66 -23.03 29.46
N GLU A 64 25.18 -23.29 30.68
CA GLU A 64 23.74 -23.47 30.93
C GLU A 64 22.92 -22.25 30.49
N VAL A 65 23.42 -21.03 30.71
CA VAL A 65 22.76 -19.79 30.26
C VAL A 65 22.63 -19.78 28.74
N GLN A 66 23.71 -20.10 28.02
CA GLN A 66 23.72 -20.17 26.55
C GLN A 66 22.75 -21.25 26.04
N ALA A 67 22.76 -22.44 26.65
CA ALA A 67 21.84 -23.52 26.31
C ALA A 67 20.38 -23.14 26.60
N THR A 68 20.12 -22.37 27.65
CA THR A 68 18.78 -21.86 27.99
C THR A 68 18.28 -20.85 26.95
N GLU A 69 19.13 -19.92 26.51
CA GLU A 69 18.77 -18.95 25.47
C GLU A 69 18.51 -19.65 24.13
N ALA A 70 19.33 -20.63 23.76
CA ALA A 70 19.15 -21.43 22.57
C ALA A 70 17.89 -22.31 22.63
N ALA A 71 17.60 -22.94 23.78
CA ALA A 71 16.39 -23.73 23.98
C ALA A 71 15.12 -22.85 23.93
N THR A 72 15.21 -21.61 24.42
CA THR A 72 14.14 -20.60 24.29
C THR A 72 13.90 -20.25 22.83
N ALA A 73 14.96 -19.99 22.06
CA ALA A 73 14.84 -19.74 20.63
C ALA A 73 14.24 -20.93 19.88
N SER A 74 14.62 -22.16 20.25
CA SER A 74 14.04 -23.41 19.72
C SER A 74 12.55 -23.55 20.04
N LEU A 75 12.13 -23.29 21.28
CA LEU A 75 10.71 -23.34 21.68
C LEU A 75 9.86 -22.38 20.85
N ILE A 76 10.36 -21.16 20.67
CA ILE A 76 9.70 -20.13 19.90
C ILE A 76 9.64 -20.54 18.43
N ALA A 77 10.70 -21.12 17.88
CA ALA A 77 10.71 -21.63 16.51
C ALA A 77 9.64 -22.71 16.30
N GLU A 78 9.40 -23.61 17.25
CA GLU A 78 8.33 -24.63 17.16
C GLU A 78 6.93 -24.00 17.21
N ILE A 79 6.69 -23.01 18.07
CA ILE A 79 5.42 -22.27 18.11
C ILE A 79 5.20 -21.52 16.79
N MET A 80 6.24 -20.84 16.29
CA MET A 80 6.20 -20.12 15.02
C MET A 80 6.01 -21.08 13.85
N ARG A 81 6.59 -22.28 13.90
CA ARG A 81 6.36 -23.33 12.91
C ARG A 81 4.90 -23.74 12.91
N TYR A 82 4.29 -24.00 14.07
CA TYR A 82 2.87 -24.35 14.16
C TYR A 82 1.94 -23.28 13.58
N ILE A 83 2.22 -22.01 13.86
CA ILE A 83 1.49 -20.88 13.28
C ILE A 83 1.78 -20.75 11.77
N GLY A 84 3.04 -20.97 11.40
CA GLY A 84 3.58 -20.80 10.04
C GLY A 84 3.38 -21.98 9.09
N VAL A 85 2.89 -23.14 9.52
CA VAL A 85 2.67 -24.34 8.68
C VAL A 85 1.68 -24.09 7.53
N THR A 86 0.93 -22.98 7.55
CA THR A 86 0.05 -22.55 6.45
C THR A 86 0.61 -21.36 5.65
N ILE A 87 1.82 -20.90 5.96
CA ILE A 87 2.46 -19.72 5.37
C ILE A 87 3.73 -20.20 4.65
N THR A 88 3.56 -20.69 3.43
CA THR A 88 4.67 -20.99 2.52
C THR A 88 5.47 -19.72 2.20
N ALA A 89 6.74 -19.93 1.88
CA ALA A 89 7.81 -18.94 1.88
C ALA A 89 7.59 -17.76 0.91
N GLU A 90 7.33 -16.60 1.49
CA GLU A 90 7.84 -15.25 1.18
C GLU A 90 6.78 -14.24 1.64
N SER A 91 6.88 -13.90 2.92
CA SER A 91 5.89 -13.14 3.69
C SER A 91 6.03 -11.61 3.55
N SER A 92 4.91 -10.88 3.47
CA SER A 92 4.86 -9.41 3.32
C SER A 92 5.61 -8.69 4.45
N ALA A 93 6.28 -7.55 4.24
CA ALA A 93 7.00 -6.83 5.30
C ALA A 93 6.11 -6.53 6.54
N THR A 94 4.83 -6.26 6.35
CA THR A 94 3.86 -6.05 7.45
C THR A 94 3.44 -7.36 8.13
N ALA A 95 3.29 -8.45 7.37
CA ALA A 95 2.97 -9.75 7.94
C ALA A 95 4.19 -10.38 8.64
N ARG A 96 5.40 -10.16 8.12
CA ARG A 96 6.67 -10.36 8.83
C ARG A 96 6.70 -9.50 10.09
N SER A 97 6.43 -8.21 10.00
CA SER A 97 6.36 -7.35 11.20
C SER A 97 5.34 -7.84 12.24
N THR A 98 4.21 -8.40 11.81
CA THR A 98 3.22 -8.99 12.72
C THR A 98 3.76 -10.26 13.38
N LEU A 99 4.41 -11.13 12.60
CA LEU A 99 5.10 -12.32 13.09
C LEU A 99 6.28 -11.97 14.01
N ASP A 100 7.07 -10.95 13.67
CA ASP A 100 8.24 -10.46 14.42
C ASP A 100 7.80 -9.83 15.75
N SER A 101 6.71 -9.06 15.74
CA SER A 101 6.11 -8.52 16.97
C SER A 101 5.63 -9.65 17.87
N PHE A 102 4.91 -10.62 17.31
CA PHE A 102 4.44 -11.78 18.07
C PHE A 102 5.60 -12.62 18.61
N GLN A 103 6.64 -12.82 17.81
CA GLN A 103 7.87 -13.48 18.22
C GLN A 103 8.56 -12.70 19.36
N ALA A 104 8.64 -11.37 19.28
CA ALA A 104 9.21 -10.54 20.32
C ALA A 104 8.42 -10.65 21.64
N ASP A 105 7.08 -10.67 21.57
CA ASP A 105 6.21 -10.87 22.72
C ASP A 105 6.40 -12.26 23.34
N LEU A 106 6.59 -13.31 22.53
CA LEU A 106 6.95 -14.65 22.98
C LEU A 106 8.32 -14.67 23.67
N VAL A 107 9.37 -14.12 23.03
CA VAL A 107 10.72 -14.00 23.62
C VAL A 107 10.63 -13.34 24.99
N GLN A 108 9.89 -12.24 25.08
CA GLN A 108 9.76 -11.50 26.31
C GLN A 108 8.98 -12.29 27.38
N THR A 109 7.92 -13.00 26.99
CA THR A 109 7.12 -13.84 27.90
C THR A 109 7.95 -14.98 28.49
N VAL A 110 8.73 -15.66 27.66
CA VAL A 110 9.62 -16.75 28.10
C VAL A 110 10.73 -16.21 29.02
N LYS A 111 11.39 -15.10 28.65
CA LYS A 111 12.50 -14.53 29.43
C LYS A 111 12.06 -13.91 30.75
N GLN A 112 10.89 -13.26 30.79
CA GLN A 112 10.43 -12.53 31.97
C GLN A 112 9.50 -13.36 32.88
N THR A 113 9.17 -14.60 32.49
CA THR A 113 8.18 -15.46 33.19
C THR A 113 6.87 -14.71 33.47
N SER A 114 6.48 -13.81 32.56
CA SER A 114 5.35 -12.90 32.73
C SER A 114 4.13 -13.42 31.97
N SER A 115 3.10 -13.86 32.69
CA SER A 115 1.88 -14.46 32.12
C SER A 115 0.98 -13.50 31.33
N ASN A 116 1.36 -12.23 31.19
CA ASN A 116 0.43 -11.16 30.80
C ASN A 116 0.69 -10.56 29.40
N ARG A 117 1.76 -10.95 28.70
CA ARG A 117 2.11 -10.36 27.39
C ARG A 117 1.55 -11.16 26.22
N VAL A 118 1.64 -12.49 26.29
CA VAL A 118 1.04 -13.39 25.30
C VAL A 118 -0.10 -14.14 25.96
N ALA A 119 -1.33 -13.84 25.53
CA ALA A 119 -2.54 -14.46 26.06
C ALA A 119 -2.48 -15.99 25.88
N GLY A 120 -2.71 -16.73 26.95
CA GLY A 120 -2.81 -18.19 26.90
C GLY A 120 -1.49 -18.95 26.86
N PHE A 121 -0.32 -18.31 26.73
CA PHE A 121 0.99 -18.97 26.70
C PHE A 121 1.68 -19.00 28.07
N GLN A 122 2.24 -20.15 28.44
CA GLN A 122 2.93 -20.36 29.72
C GLN A 122 4.09 -21.36 29.58
N ILE A 123 5.17 -21.16 30.33
CA ILE A 123 6.17 -22.20 30.56
C ILE A 123 5.63 -23.17 31.62
N ALA A 124 5.46 -24.43 31.24
CA ALA A 124 4.94 -25.47 32.11
C ALA A 124 6.06 -26.10 32.95
N GLU A 125 7.15 -26.53 32.29
CA GLU A 125 8.27 -27.20 32.95
C GLU A 125 9.60 -26.85 32.28
N ARG A 126 10.68 -26.93 33.06
CA ARG A 126 12.07 -26.82 32.59
C ARG A 126 12.87 -27.97 33.16
N TYR A 127 13.65 -28.62 32.31
CA TYR A 127 14.54 -29.72 32.70
C TYR A 127 15.95 -29.48 32.17
N ILE A 128 16.94 -29.69 33.04
CA ILE A 128 18.36 -29.51 32.70
C ILE A 128 19.05 -30.86 32.86
N GLN A 129 19.54 -31.39 31.75
CA GLN A 129 20.32 -32.62 31.72
C GLN A 129 21.81 -32.27 31.71
N LYS A 130 22.50 -32.54 32.82
CA LYS A 130 23.96 -32.43 32.89
C LYS A 130 24.59 -33.66 32.23
N LYS A 131 25.48 -33.43 31.26
CA LYS A 131 26.28 -34.45 30.57
C LYS A 131 27.76 -34.27 30.98
N PRO A 132 28.62 -35.29 30.84
CA PRO A 132 30.03 -35.19 31.26
C PRO A 132 30.79 -34.01 30.64
N ASN A 133 30.46 -33.65 29.40
CA ASN A 133 31.13 -32.58 28.64
C ASN A 133 30.17 -31.45 28.22
N GLY A 134 28.98 -31.35 28.82
CA GLY A 134 27.96 -30.41 28.34
C GLY A 134 26.70 -30.38 29.17
N VAL A 135 25.75 -29.57 28.73
CA VAL A 135 24.42 -29.45 29.34
C VAL A 135 23.38 -29.40 28.23
N THR A 136 22.24 -30.06 28.43
CA THR A 136 21.06 -29.91 27.57
C THR A 136 19.95 -29.29 28.38
N VAL A 137 19.37 -28.21 27.87
CA VAL A 137 18.22 -27.56 28.48
C VAL A 137 16.99 -27.89 27.65
N TYR A 138 15.94 -28.36 28.31
CA TYR A 138 14.62 -28.62 27.74
C TYR A 138 13.60 -27.67 28.39
N ILE A 139 12.73 -27.08 27.59
CA ILE A 139 11.67 -26.17 28.03
C ILE A 139 10.36 -26.65 27.43
N LEU A 140 9.40 -26.99 28.29
CA LEU A 140 8.02 -27.31 27.92
C LEU A 140 7.17 -26.06 28.02
N GLY A 141 6.69 -25.56 26.89
CA GLY A 141 5.65 -24.54 26.81
C GLY A 141 4.27 -25.18 26.66
N LYS A 142 3.25 -24.54 27.22
CA LYS A 142 1.84 -24.83 26.94
C LYS A 142 1.15 -23.56 26.49
N TYR A 143 0.28 -23.69 25.50
CA TYR A 143 -0.52 -22.58 24.96
C TYR A 143 -1.99 -22.99 25.00
N ASN A 144 -2.89 -22.14 25.50
CA ASN A 144 -4.32 -22.35 25.36
C ASN A 144 -4.68 -22.56 23.88
N THR A 145 -5.24 -23.72 23.55
CA THR A 145 -5.51 -24.11 22.15
C THR A 145 -6.44 -23.12 21.45
N LYS A 146 -7.44 -22.56 22.16
CA LYS A 146 -8.38 -21.59 21.57
C LYS A 146 -7.68 -20.28 21.24
N ASP A 147 -6.84 -19.78 22.13
CA ASP A 147 -6.10 -18.53 21.92
C ASP A 147 -5.07 -18.68 20.79
N LEU A 148 -4.36 -19.82 20.76
CA LEU A 148 -3.41 -20.15 19.71
C LEU A 148 -4.06 -20.22 18.32
N GLU A 149 -5.21 -20.89 18.20
CA GLU A 149 -5.94 -20.97 16.93
C GLU A 149 -6.52 -19.61 16.52
N SER A 150 -6.97 -18.80 17.48
CA SER A 150 -7.39 -17.42 17.22
C SER A 150 -6.26 -16.58 16.66
N GLU A 151 -5.06 -16.69 17.23
CA GLU A 151 -3.89 -15.94 16.79
C GLU A 151 -3.40 -16.40 15.41
N LYS A 152 -3.37 -17.72 15.17
CA LYS A 152 -3.11 -18.29 13.86
C LYS A 152 -4.08 -17.76 12.80
N LYS A 153 -5.38 -17.72 13.10
CA LYS A 153 -6.40 -17.17 12.20
C LYS A 153 -6.19 -15.67 11.94
N ARG A 154 -5.88 -14.90 12.98
CA ARG A 154 -5.62 -13.46 12.88
C ARG A 154 -4.45 -13.17 11.94
N ILE A 155 -3.34 -13.88 12.12
CA ILE A 155 -2.15 -13.75 11.28
C ILE A 155 -2.48 -14.15 9.83
N ALA A 156 -3.14 -15.29 9.63
CA ALA A 156 -3.54 -15.75 8.30
C ALA A 156 -4.45 -14.73 7.56
N ALA A 157 -5.35 -14.05 8.27
CA ALA A 157 -6.21 -13.02 7.69
C ALA A 157 -5.39 -11.82 7.15
N VAL A 158 -4.36 -11.37 7.88
CA VAL A 158 -3.46 -10.30 7.42
C VAL A 158 -2.71 -10.70 6.16
N PHE A 159 -2.30 -11.96 6.05
CA PHE A 159 -1.68 -12.48 4.83
C PHE A 159 -2.64 -12.48 3.64
N GLN A 160 -3.86 -12.98 3.85
CA GLN A 160 -4.88 -13.03 2.81
C GLN A 160 -5.22 -11.62 2.31
N GLU A 161 -5.34 -10.64 3.21
CA GLU A 161 -5.59 -9.23 2.86
C GLU A 161 -4.54 -8.69 1.88
N LYS A 162 -3.26 -9.04 2.06
CA LYS A 162 -2.18 -8.59 1.14
C LYS A 162 -2.22 -9.28 -0.21
N ILE A 163 -2.62 -10.56 -0.24
CA ILE A 163 -2.83 -11.28 -1.50
C ILE A 163 -4.01 -10.65 -2.25
N ASP A 164 -5.10 -10.40 -1.54
CA ASP A 164 -6.34 -9.83 -2.09
C ASP A 164 -6.15 -8.39 -2.56
N ALA A 165 -5.32 -7.60 -1.85
CA ALA A 165 -4.97 -6.23 -2.26
C ALA A 165 -4.36 -6.15 -3.67
N VAL A 166 -3.78 -7.25 -4.17
CA VAL A 166 -3.27 -7.36 -5.55
C VAL A 166 -4.26 -8.11 -6.44
N ALA A 167 -4.79 -9.24 -5.97
CA ALA A 167 -5.61 -10.14 -6.78
C ALA A 167 -7.00 -9.57 -7.10
N VAL A 168 -7.64 -8.88 -6.14
CA VAL A 168 -8.99 -8.32 -6.32
C VAL A 168 -8.99 -7.19 -7.35
N PRO A 169 -8.09 -6.17 -7.28
CA PRO A 169 -8.03 -5.16 -8.32
C PRO A 169 -7.63 -5.74 -9.68
N GLU A 170 -6.70 -6.70 -9.74
CA GLU A 170 -6.35 -7.34 -11.01
C GLU A 170 -7.55 -8.05 -11.66
N ALA A 171 -8.32 -8.81 -10.87
CA ALA A 171 -9.52 -9.48 -11.35
C ALA A 171 -10.57 -8.48 -11.82
N LYS A 172 -10.80 -7.40 -11.04
CA LYS A 172 -11.74 -6.34 -11.41
C LYS A 172 -11.30 -5.60 -12.67
N GLY A 173 -10.00 -5.38 -12.86
CA GLY A 173 -9.45 -4.80 -14.08
C GLY A 173 -9.75 -5.65 -15.31
N LYS A 174 -9.61 -6.98 -15.20
CA LYS A 174 -9.96 -7.91 -16.29
C LYS A 174 -11.46 -7.93 -16.59
N GLU A 175 -12.29 -7.90 -15.55
CA GLU A 175 -13.75 -7.82 -15.70
C GLU A 175 -14.17 -6.53 -16.42
N LEU A 176 -13.68 -5.37 -15.97
CA LEU A 176 -13.98 -4.08 -16.59
C LEU A 176 -13.49 -4.02 -18.04
N LEU A 177 -12.33 -4.60 -18.33
CA LEU A 177 -11.81 -4.68 -19.69
C LEU A 177 -12.73 -5.51 -20.60
N ALA A 178 -13.24 -6.64 -20.10
CA ALA A 178 -14.18 -7.49 -20.82
C ALA A 178 -15.55 -6.80 -21.04
N GLU A 179 -15.98 -5.96 -20.09
CA GLU A 179 -17.20 -5.13 -20.22
C GLU A 179 -17.01 -3.95 -21.19
N GLY A 180 -15.76 -3.56 -21.45
CA GLY A 180 -15.38 -2.44 -22.31
C GLY A 180 -15.15 -1.12 -21.56
N ASP A 181 -15.17 -1.14 -20.21
CA ASP A 181 -14.70 -0.01 -19.40
C ASP A 181 -13.17 -0.03 -19.30
N VAL A 182 -12.53 0.44 -20.37
CA VAL A 182 -11.08 0.41 -20.50
C VAL A 182 -10.39 1.36 -19.52
N ILE A 183 -11.01 2.51 -19.21
CA ILE A 183 -10.44 3.46 -18.23
C ILE A 183 -10.52 2.85 -16.84
N GLY A 184 -11.68 2.29 -16.45
CA GLY A 184 -11.83 1.56 -15.20
C GLY A 184 -10.83 0.40 -15.09
N ALA A 185 -10.62 -0.36 -16.17
CA ALA A 185 -9.63 -1.44 -16.20
C ALA A 185 -8.21 -0.94 -15.92
N VAL A 186 -7.76 0.13 -16.60
CA VAL A 186 -6.43 0.72 -16.39
C VAL A 186 -6.24 1.16 -14.94
N ARG A 187 -7.26 1.81 -14.34
CA ARG A 187 -7.21 2.21 -12.92
C ARG A 187 -6.99 1.03 -11.99
N GLN A 188 -7.72 -0.06 -12.22
CA GLN A 188 -7.62 -1.27 -11.39
C GLN A 188 -6.28 -2.00 -11.58
N PHE A 189 -5.74 -2.03 -12.80
CA PHE A 189 -4.40 -2.56 -13.04
C PHE A 189 -3.30 -1.72 -12.38
N ILE A 190 -3.41 -0.39 -12.43
CA ILE A 190 -2.50 0.50 -11.70
C ILE A 190 -2.58 0.26 -10.19
N ALA A 191 -3.79 0.10 -9.65
CA ALA A 191 -3.98 -0.21 -8.23
C ALA A 191 -3.35 -1.58 -7.85
N ALA A 192 -3.56 -2.61 -8.66
CA ALA A 192 -2.95 -3.93 -8.48
C ALA A 192 -1.41 -3.86 -8.52
N ALA A 193 -0.85 -3.11 -9.49
CA ALA A 193 0.59 -2.91 -9.63
C ALA A 193 1.16 -2.15 -8.41
N SER A 194 0.53 -1.04 -8.01
CA SER A 194 0.97 -0.29 -6.83
C SER A 194 0.96 -1.17 -5.58
N ALA A 195 -0.12 -1.92 -5.34
CA ALA A 195 -0.19 -2.87 -4.24
C ALA A 195 0.92 -3.94 -4.30
N ALA A 196 1.24 -4.45 -5.50
CA ALA A 196 2.31 -5.43 -5.69
C ALA A 196 3.71 -4.84 -5.43
N SER A 197 3.98 -3.59 -5.81
CA SER A 197 5.29 -2.95 -5.60
C SER A 197 5.69 -2.83 -4.13
N GLY A 198 4.70 -2.59 -3.25
CA GLY A 198 4.88 -2.50 -1.80
C GLY A 198 4.69 -3.83 -1.06
N ALA A 199 4.23 -4.87 -1.74
CA ALA A 199 3.94 -6.17 -1.13
C ALA A 199 5.15 -7.09 -1.21
N THR A 200 5.52 -7.71 -0.08
CA THR A 200 6.46 -8.85 -0.07
C THR A 200 5.65 -10.15 -0.17
N ILE A 201 4.83 -10.26 -1.21
CA ILE A 201 4.11 -11.50 -1.53
C ILE A 201 4.87 -12.27 -2.61
N GLU A 202 4.59 -13.56 -2.73
CA GLU A 202 5.18 -14.40 -3.77
C GLU A 202 4.95 -13.78 -5.16
N ASN A 203 6.01 -13.75 -5.96
CA ASN A 203 5.99 -13.24 -7.32
C ASN A 203 5.52 -11.77 -7.43
N ALA A 204 5.66 -10.95 -6.38
CA ALA A 204 5.22 -9.55 -6.38
C ALA A 204 5.76 -8.75 -7.57
N ALA A 205 7.03 -8.95 -7.95
CA ALA A 205 7.61 -8.29 -9.12
C ALA A 205 6.96 -8.74 -10.45
N ILE A 206 6.67 -10.02 -10.60
CA ILE A 206 5.98 -10.57 -11.78
C ILE A 206 4.54 -10.04 -11.82
N LYS A 207 3.86 -9.97 -10.67
CA LYS A 207 2.50 -9.40 -10.58
C LYS A 207 2.49 -7.91 -10.90
N PHE A 208 3.50 -7.17 -10.45
CA PHE A 208 3.68 -5.76 -10.82
C PHE A 208 3.80 -5.62 -12.34
N GLU A 209 4.77 -6.31 -12.94
CA GLU A 209 5.04 -6.24 -14.38
C GLU A 209 3.82 -6.63 -15.20
N ARG A 210 3.16 -7.75 -14.84
CA ARG A 210 1.93 -8.20 -15.49
C ARG A 210 0.85 -7.13 -15.46
N ASN A 211 0.61 -6.50 -14.31
CA ASN A 211 -0.44 -5.49 -14.19
C ASN A 211 -0.08 -4.19 -14.94
N ILE A 212 1.18 -3.77 -14.96
CA ILE A 212 1.61 -2.65 -15.81
C ILE A 212 1.42 -2.97 -17.29
N ASN A 213 1.77 -4.18 -17.73
CA ASN A 213 1.57 -4.60 -19.11
C ASN A 213 0.07 -4.65 -19.48
N ASN A 214 -0.78 -5.20 -18.60
CA ASN A 214 -2.23 -5.17 -18.79
C ASN A 214 -2.76 -3.73 -18.91
N ALA A 215 -2.26 -2.80 -18.09
CA ALA A 215 -2.61 -1.39 -18.18
C ALA A 215 -2.19 -0.79 -19.53
N ARG A 216 -0.98 -1.08 -20.00
CA ARG A 216 -0.48 -0.62 -21.32
C ARG A 216 -1.29 -1.19 -22.47
N GLU A 217 -1.64 -2.47 -22.42
CA GLU A 217 -2.48 -3.13 -23.41
C GLU A 217 -3.88 -2.52 -23.45
N ALA A 218 -4.50 -2.29 -22.29
CA ALA A 218 -5.78 -1.60 -22.19
C ALA A 218 -5.68 -0.17 -22.76
N MET A 219 -4.64 0.58 -22.40
CA MET A 219 -4.36 1.91 -22.95
C MET A 219 -4.25 1.91 -24.48
N ALA A 220 -3.66 0.88 -25.09
CA ALA A 220 -3.54 0.78 -26.55
C ALA A 220 -4.90 0.68 -27.27
N LEU A 221 -5.95 0.24 -26.57
CA LEU A 221 -7.31 0.19 -27.11
C LEU A 221 -8.00 1.55 -27.17
N ILE A 222 -7.48 2.55 -26.46
CA ILE A 222 -8.06 3.90 -26.39
C ILE A 222 -7.65 4.71 -27.63
N LYS A 223 -8.63 5.31 -28.28
CA LYS A 223 -8.46 6.28 -29.36
C LYS A 223 -9.01 7.63 -28.94
N LEU A 224 -8.25 8.68 -29.24
CA LEU A 224 -8.67 10.06 -29.10
C LEU A 224 -8.57 10.73 -30.48
N GLU A 225 -9.69 11.19 -31.01
CA GLU A 225 -9.80 11.69 -32.38
C GLU A 225 -10.43 13.08 -32.39
N LYS A 226 -9.96 13.96 -33.28
CA LYS A 226 -10.55 15.29 -33.46
C LYS A 226 -11.84 15.18 -34.25
N LEU A 227 -12.89 15.87 -33.81
CA LEU A 227 -14.16 15.98 -34.55
C LEU A 227 -14.21 17.26 -35.40
N ASN A 228 -13.47 18.29 -34.98
CA ASN A 228 -13.24 19.50 -35.77
C ASN A 228 -11.79 19.96 -35.65
N ASP A 229 -11.39 20.93 -36.47
CA ASP A 229 -10.05 21.51 -36.44
C ASP A 229 -10.04 22.86 -37.16
N ARG A 230 -8.96 23.63 -37.01
CA ARG A 230 -8.70 24.87 -37.76
C ARG A 230 -9.78 25.94 -37.57
N LEU A 231 -10.34 26.01 -36.37
CA LEU A 231 -11.32 27.03 -36.01
C LEU A 231 -10.71 28.44 -36.11
N GLN A 232 -11.56 29.41 -36.42
CA GLN A 232 -11.17 30.82 -36.49
C GLN A 232 -11.93 31.64 -35.45
N GLY A 233 -11.19 32.49 -34.75
CA GLY A 233 -11.72 33.37 -33.71
C GLY A 233 -11.25 34.80 -33.90
N SER A 234 -11.69 35.67 -32.99
CA SER A 234 -11.25 37.06 -32.92
C SER A 234 -10.83 37.39 -31.50
N PRO A 235 -9.86 38.31 -31.31
CA PRO A 235 -9.45 38.71 -29.97
C PRO A 235 -10.66 39.22 -29.17
N GLY A 236 -10.80 38.77 -27.93
CA GLY A 236 -11.89 39.16 -27.03
C GLY A 236 -13.26 38.55 -27.34
N ALA A 237 -13.40 37.75 -28.39
CA ALA A 237 -14.65 37.07 -28.73
C ALA A 237 -14.56 35.55 -28.50
N ALA A 238 -15.65 34.92 -28.07
CA ALA A 238 -15.72 33.46 -28.02
C ALA A 238 -15.69 32.86 -29.45
N PHE A 239 -15.17 31.64 -29.58
CA PHE A 239 -15.30 30.88 -30.83
C PHE A 239 -16.78 30.54 -31.06
N LYS A 240 -17.19 30.48 -32.33
CA LYS A 240 -18.57 30.13 -32.71
C LYS A 240 -18.92 28.67 -32.42
N GLU A 241 -17.92 27.81 -32.48
CA GLU A 241 -18.02 26.37 -32.23
C GLU A 241 -16.99 25.99 -31.15
N PRO A 242 -17.31 25.01 -30.28
CA PRO A 242 -16.35 24.46 -29.34
C PRO A 242 -15.26 23.67 -30.08
N PHE A 243 -14.12 23.47 -29.44
CA PHE A 243 -13.16 22.46 -29.87
C PHE A 243 -13.68 21.08 -29.43
N MET A 244 -13.79 20.16 -30.38
CA MET A 244 -14.46 18.87 -30.17
C MET A 244 -13.53 17.70 -30.47
N ALA A 245 -13.39 16.78 -29.51
CA ALA A 245 -12.76 15.48 -29.71
C ALA A 245 -13.73 14.35 -29.35
N ARG A 246 -13.42 13.13 -29.80
CA ARG A 246 -14.09 11.91 -29.33
C ARG A 246 -13.05 10.95 -28.76
N ILE A 247 -13.33 10.45 -27.56
CA ILE A 247 -12.58 9.35 -26.95
C ILE A 247 -13.40 8.06 -27.03
N SER A 248 -12.76 6.99 -27.49
CA SER A 248 -13.41 5.69 -27.69
C SER A 248 -12.46 4.54 -27.45
N SER A 249 -13.01 3.34 -27.26
CA SER A 249 -12.26 2.09 -27.28
C SER A 249 -13.04 1.00 -28.02
N GLY A 250 -12.39 0.32 -28.96
CA GLY A 250 -13.05 -0.72 -29.77
C GLY A 250 -14.31 -0.22 -30.51
N GLY A 251 -14.37 1.07 -30.84
CA GLY A 251 -15.55 1.71 -31.45
C GLY A 251 -16.66 2.11 -30.47
N LYS A 252 -16.55 1.78 -29.18
CA LYS A 252 -17.46 2.24 -28.13
C LYS A 252 -16.99 3.56 -27.53
N ALA A 253 -17.93 4.47 -27.29
CA ALA A 253 -17.68 5.72 -26.58
C ALA A 253 -17.17 5.48 -25.15
N LEU A 254 -16.18 6.27 -24.71
CA LEU A 254 -15.72 6.26 -23.32
C LEU A 254 -16.26 7.51 -22.61
N ALA A 255 -17.24 7.31 -21.74
CA ALA A 255 -17.84 8.38 -20.93
C ALA A 255 -17.01 8.70 -19.68
N GLN A 256 -17.14 9.94 -19.19
CA GLN A 256 -16.48 10.40 -17.95
C GLN A 256 -14.95 10.24 -17.96
N ALA A 257 -14.35 10.23 -19.14
CA ALA A 257 -12.90 10.18 -19.29
C ALA A 257 -12.30 11.53 -18.87
N PRO A 258 -11.34 11.56 -17.94
CA PRO A 258 -10.66 12.78 -17.54
C PRO A 258 -9.72 13.28 -18.64
N ILE A 259 -9.92 14.52 -19.08
CA ILE A 259 -9.13 15.16 -20.13
C ILE A 259 -8.56 16.48 -19.61
N ILE A 260 -7.26 16.67 -19.80
CA ILE A 260 -6.62 17.98 -19.66
C ILE A 260 -6.57 18.65 -21.02
N VAL A 261 -7.09 19.88 -21.08
CA VAL A 261 -7.01 20.77 -22.22
C VAL A 261 -5.95 21.82 -21.96
N GLY A 262 -4.90 21.87 -22.79
CA GLY A 262 -3.90 22.93 -22.81
C GLY A 262 -4.17 23.92 -23.93
N TYR A 263 -4.20 25.22 -23.64
CA TYR A 263 -4.45 26.28 -24.62
C TYR A 263 -3.60 27.51 -24.35
N GLN A 264 -3.34 28.30 -25.38
CA GLN A 264 -2.47 29.49 -25.30
C GLN A 264 -3.24 30.73 -24.83
N SER A 265 -2.59 31.56 -24.01
CA SER A 265 -3.08 32.88 -23.56
C SER A 265 -1.89 33.83 -23.35
N LYS A 266 -2.15 35.13 -23.33
CA LYS A 266 -1.16 36.18 -23.14
C LYS A 266 -1.17 36.65 -21.68
N LEU A 267 0.00 36.71 -21.06
CA LEU A 267 0.19 37.31 -19.74
C LEU A 267 0.12 38.85 -19.83
N ALA A 268 -0.09 39.52 -18.69
CA ALA A 268 -0.12 40.98 -18.61
C ALA A 268 1.18 41.64 -19.12
N ASN A 269 2.32 40.95 -19.02
CA ASN A 269 3.61 41.40 -19.55
C ASN A 269 3.81 41.13 -21.05
N GLY A 270 2.78 40.64 -21.74
CA GLY A 270 2.77 40.38 -23.17
C GLY A 270 3.37 39.04 -23.62
N ARG A 271 3.91 38.22 -22.71
CA ARG A 271 4.43 36.89 -23.03
C ARG A 271 3.30 35.87 -23.21
N MET A 272 3.49 34.94 -24.14
CA MET A 272 2.59 33.79 -24.30
C MET A 272 2.80 32.78 -23.17
N THR A 273 1.71 32.16 -22.72
CA THR A 273 1.72 31.08 -21.73
C THR A 273 0.69 30.02 -22.12
N THR A 274 0.85 28.81 -21.58
CA THR A 274 -0.13 27.73 -21.71
C THR A 274 -0.95 27.67 -20.44
N LYS A 275 -2.26 27.81 -20.56
CA LYS A 275 -3.23 27.55 -19.49
C LYS A 275 -3.80 26.15 -19.66
N THR A 276 -4.25 25.56 -18.56
CA THR A 276 -4.89 24.25 -18.55
C THR A 276 -6.31 24.33 -18.03
N ALA A 277 -7.17 23.47 -18.55
CA ALA A 277 -8.51 23.20 -18.03
C ALA A 277 -8.72 21.69 -17.92
N LYS A 278 -9.55 21.27 -16.97
CA LYS A 278 -9.97 19.87 -16.82
C LYS A 278 -11.40 19.73 -17.31
N VAL A 279 -11.64 18.74 -18.16
CA VAL A 279 -12.97 18.41 -18.69
C VAL A 279 -13.18 16.90 -18.64
N LEU A 280 -14.44 16.48 -18.65
CA LEU A 280 -14.83 15.08 -18.74
C LEU A 280 -15.51 14.84 -20.09
N SER A 281 -15.31 13.66 -20.68
CA SER A 281 -16.09 13.26 -21.84
C SER A 281 -17.56 13.01 -21.48
N GLY A 282 -18.46 13.36 -22.40
CA GLY A 282 -19.89 13.09 -22.31
C GLY A 282 -20.24 11.60 -22.47
N PRO A 283 -21.53 11.24 -22.34
CA PRO A 283 -22.00 9.85 -22.48
C PRO A 283 -21.69 9.19 -23.83
N ASP A 284 -21.55 10.00 -24.89
CA ASP A 284 -21.19 9.61 -26.25
C ASP A 284 -19.67 9.68 -26.52
N GLY A 285 -18.87 9.90 -25.47
CA GLY A 285 -17.42 10.00 -25.53
C GLY A 285 -16.95 11.30 -26.17
N VAL A 286 -17.85 12.26 -26.43
CA VAL A 286 -17.49 13.56 -27.00
C VAL A 286 -16.96 14.47 -25.89
N ILE A 287 -15.92 15.23 -26.22
CA ILE A 287 -15.26 16.18 -25.36
C ILE A 287 -15.46 17.54 -26.00
N ASP A 288 -16.24 18.39 -25.33
CA ASP A 288 -16.53 19.75 -25.78
C ASP A 288 -15.75 20.75 -24.94
N PHE A 289 -14.92 21.56 -25.58
CA PHE A 289 -14.20 22.64 -24.91
C PHE A 289 -14.48 23.99 -25.54
N ASN A 290 -15.15 24.84 -24.76
CA ASN A 290 -15.35 26.25 -25.09
C ASN A 290 -14.09 27.04 -24.72
N HIS A 291 -13.28 27.37 -25.73
CA HIS A 291 -12.06 28.14 -25.52
C HIS A 291 -12.38 29.53 -24.93
N PRO A 292 -11.76 29.93 -23.80
CA PRO A 292 -11.93 31.28 -23.26
C PRO A 292 -11.51 32.34 -24.28
N SER A 293 -12.20 33.48 -24.38
CA SER A 293 -11.91 34.47 -25.43
C SER A 293 -10.42 34.78 -25.56
N PRO A 294 -9.80 34.56 -26.73
CA PRO A 294 -8.35 34.73 -26.90
C PRO A 294 -7.95 36.21 -26.78
N ASP A 295 -6.77 36.45 -26.25
CA ASP A 295 -6.20 37.77 -25.93
C ASP A 295 -5.02 38.14 -26.85
N PHE A 296 -4.84 37.40 -27.94
CA PHE A 296 -3.75 37.54 -28.90
C PHE A 296 -4.25 37.39 -30.35
N VAL A 297 -3.38 37.71 -31.32
CA VAL A 297 -3.62 37.53 -32.75
C VAL A 297 -2.56 36.58 -33.31
N GLY A 298 -2.95 35.65 -34.17
CA GLY A 298 -2.02 34.72 -34.82
C GLY A 298 -2.49 33.26 -34.80
N LYS A 299 -1.60 32.36 -35.20
CA LYS A 299 -1.82 30.91 -35.15
C LYS A 299 -1.47 30.37 -33.76
N ALA A 300 -2.23 29.39 -33.30
CA ALA A 300 -2.01 28.73 -32.02
C ALA A 300 -2.46 27.27 -32.05
N THR A 301 -2.08 26.53 -31.02
CA THR A 301 -2.43 25.12 -30.84
C THR A 301 -3.16 24.93 -29.52
N LEU A 302 -4.23 24.13 -29.56
CA LEU A 302 -4.90 23.60 -28.38
C LEU A 302 -4.66 22.09 -28.33
N THR A 303 -4.29 21.56 -27.17
CA THR A 303 -4.05 20.12 -27.01
C THR A 303 -5.05 19.55 -26.02
N MET A 304 -5.69 18.44 -26.36
CA MET A 304 -6.46 17.62 -25.42
C MET A 304 -5.71 16.33 -25.18
N ARG A 305 -5.57 15.92 -23.92
CA ARG A 305 -4.92 14.65 -23.55
C ARG A 305 -5.65 13.96 -22.41
N LEU A 306 -5.59 12.63 -22.39
CA LEU A 306 -6.05 11.85 -21.24
C LEU A 306 -5.26 12.24 -19.98
N ASP A 307 -5.97 12.32 -18.85
CA ASP A 307 -5.40 12.63 -17.54
C ASP A 307 -5.61 11.48 -16.56
N LEU A 308 -4.56 10.67 -16.36
CA LEU A 308 -4.49 9.65 -15.32
C LEU A 308 -3.41 9.98 -14.28
N SER A 309 -3.08 11.27 -14.11
CA SER A 309 -2.00 11.69 -13.22
C SER A 309 -2.23 11.25 -11.76
N ALA A 310 -3.47 11.34 -11.27
CA ALA A 310 -3.83 10.94 -9.92
C ALA A 310 -3.59 9.45 -9.66
N GLU A 311 -3.83 8.61 -10.67
CA GLU A 311 -3.62 7.17 -10.58
C GLU A 311 -2.14 6.80 -10.63
N MET A 312 -1.33 7.54 -11.41
CA MET A 312 0.11 7.32 -11.52
C MET A 312 0.89 7.64 -10.24
N GLU A 313 0.39 8.54 -9.38
CA GLU A 313 1.04 8.93 -8.12
C GLU A 313 1.45 7.73 -7.24
N ALA A 314 0.61 6.70 -7.22
CA ALA A 314 0.86 5.51 -6.41
C ALA A 314 2.00 4.63 -6.96
N LEU A 315 2.35 4.79 -8.24
CA LEU A 315 3.44 4.05 -8.89
C LEU A 315 4.80 4.75 -8.76
N TYR A 316 4.86 6.05 -8.49
CA TYR A 316 6.14 6.75 -8.29
C TYR A 316 6.90 6.29 -7.05
N LYS A 317 6.20 5.68 -6.10
CA LYS A 317 6.78 5.03 -4.93
C LYS A 317 7.24 3.59 -5.21
N ALA A 318 7.04 3.09 -6.43
CA ALA A 318 7.58 1.80 -6.84
C ALA A 318 9.11 1.92 -6.92
N GLY A 319 9.82 1.02 -6.25
CA GLY A 319 11.29 1.06 -6.18
C GLY A 319 11.97 1.05 -7.56
N ASP A 320 13.23 1.50 -7.61
CA ASP A 320 13.98 1.83 -8.83
C ASP A 320 13.89 0.79 -9.97
N LYS A 321 13.85 -0.50 -9.62
CA LYS A 321 13.74 -1.60 -10.60
C LYS A 321 12.48 -1.55 -11.49
N PHE A 322 11.45 -0.82 -11.07
CA PHE A 322 10.17 -0.71 -11.78
C PHE A 322 10.03 0.58 -12.59
N GLN A 323 10.96 1.53 -12.46
CA GLN A 323 10.85 2.87 -13.05
C GLN A 323 10.73 2.82 -14.58
N SER A 324 11.42 1.90 -15.26
CA SER A 324 11.30 1.71 -16.71
C SER A 324 9.91 1.26 -17.14
N LEU A 325 9.26 0.40 -16.36
CA LEU A 325 7.89 -0.06 -16.62
C LEU A 325 6.87 1.07 -16.38
N VAL A 326 7.06 1.84 -15.31
CA VAL A 326 6.22 3.01 -14.99
C VAL A 326 6.33 4.05 -16.10
N ALA A 327 7.55 4.41 -16.53
CA ALA A 327 7.77 5.32 -17.65
C ALA A 327 7.11 4.84 -18.94
N GLY A 328 7.19 3.54 -19.25
CA GLY A 328 6.53 2.97 -20.42
C GLY A 328 4.99 3.05 -20.38
N LEU A 329 4.38 3.08 -19.19
CA LEU A 329 2.96 3.35 -19.02
C LEU A 329 2.65 4.85 -19.14
N GLU A 330 3.49 5.72 -18.58
CA GLU A 330 3.37 7.18 -18.73
C GLU A 330 3.38 7.59 -20.19
N ASP A 331 4.32 7.06 -20.98
CA ASP A 331 4.41 7.30 -22.42
C ASP A 331 3.12 6.85 -23.13
N ALA A 332 2.62 5.66 -22.81
CA ALA A 332 1.38 5.13 -23.39
C ALA A 332 0.14 6.01 -23.09
N ILE A 333 0.11 6.65 -21.91
CA ILE A 333 -0.91 7.61 -21.49
C ILE A 333 -0.70 8.95 -22.21
N ALA A 334 0.52 9.48 -22.24
CA ALA A 334 0.87 10.75 -22.87
C ALA A 334 0.58 10.75 -24.38
N ASP A 335 0.71 9.59 -25.02
CA ASP A 335 0.36 9.38 -26.42
C ASP A 335 -1.14 9.51 -26.70
N LYS A 336 -2.01 9.43 -25.68
CA LYS A 336 -3.46 9.68 -25.84
C LYS A 336 -3.74 11.17 -25.82
N ARG A 337 -3.34 11.82 -26.91
CA ARG A 337 -3.50 13.26 -27.12
C ARG A 337 -3.87 13.60 -28.56
N VAL A 338 -4.57 14.71 -28.72
CA VAL A 338 -4.85 15.35 -30.01
C VAL A 338 -4.49 16.83 -29.94
N SER A 339 -4.03 17.38 -31.05
CA SER A 339 -3.69 18.80 -31.17
C SER A 339 -4.51 19.46 -32.27
N PHE A 340 -5.23 20.51 -31.91
CA PHE A 340 -6.04 21.35 -32.77
C PHE A 340 -5.24 22.58 -33.16
N GLU A 341 -5.23 22.89 -34.44
CA GLU A 341 -4.72 24.17 -34.93
C GLU A 341 -5.87 25.17 -34.92
N TYR A 342 -5.60 26.43 -34.57
CA TYR A 342 -6.59 27.51 -34.72
C TYR A 342 -5.92 28.84 -35.02
N THR A 343 -6.71 29.78 -35.55
CA THR A 343 -6.22 31.12 -35.90
C THR A 343 -7.10 32.19 -35.27
N VAL A 344 -6.47 33.14 -34.58
CA VAL A 344 -7.13 34.34 -34.07
C VAL A 344 -6.83 35.50 -35.00
N VAL A 345 -7.87 36.01 -35.67
CA VAL A 345 -7.74 37.03 -36.72
C VAL A 345 -8.09 38.40 -36.16
N SER A 346 -7.24 39.39 -36.41
CA SER A 346 -7.53 40.78 -36.05
C SER A 346 -8.69 41.33 -36.87
N GLN A 347 -9.69 41.90 -36.18
CA GLN A 347 -10.79 42.61 -36.83
C GLN A 347 -10.34 43.94 -37.46
N ALA A 348 -9.12 44.42 -37.16
CA ALA A 348 -8.56 45.61 -37.80
C ALA A 348 -8.43 45.46 -39.33
N LYS A 349 -8.34 44.22 -39.85
CA LYS A 349 -8.38 43.96 -41.30
C LYS A 349 -9.68 44.44 -41.96
N ASN A 350 -10.77 44.50 -41.19
CA ASN A 350 -12.10 44.91 -41.66
C ASN A 350 -12.40 46.38 -41.38
N ILE A 351 -11.48 47.12 -40.72
CA ILE A 351 -11.60 48.56 -40.52
C ILE A 351 -11.00 49.25 -41.75
N PRO A 352 -11.78 50.02 -42.54
CA PRO A 352 -11.23 50.81 -43.62
C PRO A 352 -10.18 51.79 -43.07
N MET A 353 -8.92 51.61 -43.42
CA MET A 353 -7.84 52.52 -43.03
C MET A 353 -7.55 53.48 -44.17
N ALA A 354 -7.66 54.79 -43.90
CA ALA A 354 -7.11 55.82 -44.76
C ALA A 354 -5.68 56.13 -44.30
N VAL A 355 -4.71 56.10 -45.21
CA VAL A 355 -3.33 56.53 -44.96
C VAL A 355 -3.18 57.93 -45.55
N PHE A 356 -2.98 58.92 -44.69
CA PHE A 356 -2.67 60.29 -45.12
C PHE A 356 -1.16 60.48 -45.07
N ILE A 357 -0.55 60.66 -46.24
CA ILE A 357 0.88 60.93 -46.38
C ILE A 357 1.03 62.44 -46.61
N VAL A 358 1.82 63.06 -45.74
CA VAL A 358 2.19 64.47 -45.85
C VAL A 358 3.68 64.52 -46.11
N ASP A 359 4.04 65.15 -47.22
CA ASP A 359 5.42 65.54 -47.48
C ASP A 359 5.63 66.97 -46.94
N THR A 360 6.79 67.22 -46.34
CA THR A 360 7.13 68.52 -45.78
C THR A 360 8.50 68.96 -46.26
N ASP A 361 8.62 70.23 -46.64
CA ASP A 361 9.90 70.81 -46.99
C ASP A 361 10.83 70.97 -45.76
N SER A 362 12.07 71.40 -46.00
CA SER A 362 13.08 71.63 -44.97
C SER A 362 12.73 72.74 -43.97
N ALA A 363 11.65 73.50 -44.21
CA ALA A 363 11.11 74.51 -43.31
C ALA A 363 9.84 74.04 -42.57
N GLY A 364 9.37 72.80 -42.80
CA GLY A 364 8.20 72.21 -42.17
C GLY A 364 6.86 72.59 -42.83
N ASN A 365 6.88 73.20 -44.02
CA ASN A 365 5.65 73.49 -44.76
C ASN A 365 5.20 72.26 -45.55
N LEU A 366 3.89 72.04 -45.60
CA LEU A 366 3.29 70.93 -46.34
C LEU A 366 3.51 71.13 -47.85
N SER A 367 4.20 70.22 -48.52
CA SER A 367 4.26 70.18 -49.98
C SER A 367 2.99 69.49 -50.50
N VAL A 368 2.02 70.29 -50.96
CA VAL A 368 0.79 69.74 -51.59
C VAL A 368 1.13 69.33 -53.02
N GLY A 369 1.76 68.16 -53.16
CA GLY A 369 1.87 67.46 -54.44
C GLY A 369 0.69 66.51 -54.61
N THR A 370 -0.11 66.67 -55.66
CA THR A 370 -1.19 65.74 -56.01
C THR A 370 -0.64 64.34 -56.25
N THR A 371 -0.73 63.46 -55.25
CA THR A 371 -0.51 62.02 -55.42
C THR A 371 -1.79 61.38 -55.94
N GLY A 372 -1.75 60.98 -57.22
CA GLY A 372 -2.79 60.18 -57.83
C GLY A 372 -2.95 58.84 -57.11
N SER A 373 -4.20 58.45 -56.92
CA SER A 373 -4.60 57.15 -56.39
C SER A 373 -3.91 56.01 -57.14
N ALA A 374 -3.09 55.24 -56.44
CA ALA A 374 -2.68 53.91 -56.84
C ALA A 374 -3.23 52.92 -55.79
N LEU A 375 -4.49 52.55 -55.99
CA LEU A 375 -5.05 51.28 -55.53
C LEU A 375 -5.40 50.47 -56.77
#